data_AF-A0AAC9P4G6-F1
#
_entry.id   AF-A0AAC9P4G6-F1
#
_cell.length_a   1.000
_cell.length_b   1.000
_cell.length_c   1.000
_cell.angle_alpha   90.00
_cell.angle_beta   90.00
_cell.angle_gamma   90.00
#
_symmetry.space_group_name_H-M   'P 1'
#
loop_
_entity.id
_entity.type
_entity.pdbx_description
1 polymer ?
#
loop_
_entity_poly.entity_id
_entity_poly.type
_entity_poly.pdbx_seq_one_letter_code
_entity_poly.pdbx_strand_id
1 'polypeptide(L)' 'MGLFQQRSDDEENQWTLPSEPLERSETEVLDAAPAVDPLAIGLGLGAGASISSVAFPVAPPAPAAFSIEDREPEDREPEG' A
#
# COMPACT_ATOMS: atom_id res chain seq x y z
N MET A 1 -35.96 -45.00 13.73
CA MET A 1 -35.84 -43.54 13.51
C MET A 1 -34.57 -43.11 14.22
N GLY A 2 -33.54 -42.70 13.47
CA GLY A 2 -32.23 -42.39 14.07
C GLY A 2 -32.30 -41.14 14.94
N LEU A 3 -31.76 -41.20 16.15
CA LEU A 3 -31.52 -40.02 16.98
C LEU A 3 -30.35 -39.24 16.37
N PHE A 4 -30.62 -38.00 15.97
CA PHE A 4 -29.56 -37.07 15.59
C PHE A 4 -28.98 -36.48 16.87
N GLN A 5 -27.69 -36.71 17.10
CA GLN A 5 -26.94 -36.11 18.20
C GLN A 5 -26.35 -34.78 17.70
N GLN A 6 -26.65 -33.68 18.38
CA GLN A 6 -26.01 -32.38 18.14
C GLN A 6 -24.58 -32.45 18.69
N ARG A 7 -23.59 -32.00 17.90
CA ARG A 7 -22.20 -31.90 18.36
C ARG A 7 -22.07 -30.77 19.38
N SER A 8 -21.09 -30.88 20.27
CA SER A 8 -20.87 -29.86 21.28
C SER A 8 -20.29 -28.59 20.65
N ASP A 9 -20.63 -27.40 21.17
CA ASP A 9 -20.25 -26.10 20.59
C ASP A 9 -18.72 -25.98 20.33
N ASP A 10 -17.89 -26.64 21.15
CA ASP A 10 -16.42 -26.70 20.99
C ASP A 10 -15.97 -27.49 19.73
N GLU A 11 -16.76 -28.45 19.28
CA GLU A 11 -16.50 -29.27 18.09
C GLU A 11 -16.99 -28.60 16.79
N GLU A 12 -17.92 -27.63 16.90
CA GLU A 12 -18.49 -26.92 15.75
C GLU A 12 -17.50 -25.94 15.10
N ASN A 13 -16.51 -25.47 15.86
CA ASN A 13 -15.55 -24.45 15.43
C ASN A 13 -14.22 -25.02 14.89
N GLN A 14 -14.12 -26.34 14.66
CA GLN A 14 -12.90 -26.97 14.13
C GLN A 14 -12.72 -26.83 12.61
N TRP A 15 -13.22 -25.75 12.00
CA TRP A 15 -12.94 -25.41 10.60
C TRP A 15 -11.51 -24.91 10.48
N THR A 16 -10.56 -25.84 10.55
CA THR A 16 -9.15 -25.54 10.26
C THR A 16 -9.02 -25.46 8.74
N LEU A 17 -8.52 -24.34 8.22
CA LEU A 17 -8.21 -24.24 6.80
C LEU A 17 -7.17 -25.31 6.45
N PRO A 18 -7.25 -25.96 5.27
CA PRO A 18 -6.17 -26.80 4.79
C PRO A 18 -4.95 -25.90 4.52
N SER A 19 -4.15 -25.64 5.54
CA SER A 19 -2.88 -24.92 5.45
C SER A 19 -1.77 -25.93 5.18
N GLU A 20 -0.91 -25.61 4.21
CA GLU A 20 0.33 -26.34 4.04
C GLU A 20 1.19 -26.24 5.32
N PRO A 21 1.97 -27.27 5.65
CA PRO A 21 2.93 -27.20 6.75
C PRO A 21 3.84 -25.99 6.55
N LEU A 22 4.06 -25.21 7.62
CA LEU A 22 5.05 -24.13 7.64
C LEU A 22 6.46 -24.75 7.64
N GLU A 23 6.89 -25.30 6.51
CA GLU A 23 8.27 -25.69 6.29
C GLU A 23 9.10 -24.43 6.05
N ARG A 24 9.79 -23.97 7.09
CA ARG A 24 10.76 -22.89 6.97
C ARG A 24 12.13 -23.52 6.77
N SER A 25 12.76 -23.22 5.64
CA SER A 25 14.12 -23.69 5.37
C SER A 25 15.12 -22.95 6.26
N GLU A 26 16.27 -23.57 6.58
CA GLU A 26 17.35 -22.91 7.36
C GLU A 26 17.85 -21.62 6.67
N THR A 27 17.69 -21.51 5.36
CA THR A 27 17.99 -20.30 4.59
C THR A 27 16.98 -19.16 4.79
N GLU A 28 15.77 -19.48 5.24
CA GLU A 28 14.67 -18.52 5.43
C GLU A 28 14.60 -17.98 6.86
N VAL A 29 15.34 -18.59 7.79
CA VAL A 29 15.36 -18.21 9.21
C VAL A 29 16.75 -17.73 9.58
N LEU A 30 16.81 -16.57 10.25
CA LEU A 30 18.07 -16.09 10.80
C LEU A 30 18.50 -17.00 11.96
N ASP A 31 19.74 -17.47 11.91
CA ASP A 31 20.34 -18.36 12.92
C ASP A 31 20.34 -17.74 14.33
N ALA A 32 20.38 -16.40 14.42
CA ALA A 32 20.22 -15.67 15.66
C ALA A 32 19.35 -14.42 15.47
N ALA A 33 18.60 -14.07 16.52
CA ALA A 33 17.92 -12.79 16.58
C ALA A 33 18.97 -11.64 16.60
N PRO A 34 18.73 -10.54 15.88
CA PRO A 34 19.60 -9.37 15.97
C PRO A 34 19.70 -8.88 17.42
N ALA A 35 20.92 -8.56 17.88
CA ALA A 35 21.15 -8.02 19.22
C ALA A 35 20.57 -6.61 19.41
N VAL A 36 20.13 -5.97 18.32
CA VAL A 36 19.57 -4.62 18.29
C VAL A 36 18.15 -4.70 17.74
N ASP A 37 17.22 -3.98 18.35
CA ASP A 37 15.84 -3.89 17.87
C ASP A 37 15.81 -3.29 16.45
N PRO A 38 15.31 -4.01 15.43
CA PRO A 38 15.25 -3.51 14.06
C PRO A 38 14.37 -2.26 13.93
N LEU A 39 13.36 -2.10 14.79
CA LEU A 39 12.52 -0.90 14.82
C LEU A 39 13.29 0.33 15.32
N ALA A 40 14.35 0.13 16.11
CA ALA A 40 15.24 1.19 16.54
C ALA A 40 16.21 1.64 15.43
N ILE A 41 16.59 0.74 14.51
CA ILE A 41 17.55 1.01 13.42
C ILE A 41 16.90 1.80 12.28
N GLY A 42 15.66 1.48 11.91
CA GLY A 42 15.03 2.02 10.69
C GLY A 42 14.23 3.31 10.88
N LEU A 43 13.65 3.52 12.07
CA LEU A 43 12.70 4.62 12.27
C LEU A 43 13.33 5.85 12.91
N GLY A 44 14.55 5.76 13.45
CA GLY A 44 15.12 6.85 14.22
C GLY A 44 14.15 7.33 15.29
N LEU A 45 13.55 6.40 16.05
CA LEU A 45 12.62 6.70 17.16
C LEU A 45 13.21 6.31 18.52
N GLY A 46 14.47 5.86 18.55
CA GLY A 46 15.21 5.66 19.79
C GLY A 46 15.47 6.98 20.52
N ALA A 47 15.72 6.91 21.83
CA ALA A 47 16.09 8.06 22.65
C ALA A 47 17.33 8.76 22.08
N GLY A 48 17.15 9.90 21.40
CA GLY A 48 18.22 10.69 20.79
C GLY A 48 18.15 10.81 19.25
N ALA A 49 17.16 10.22 18.61
CA ALA A 49 17.05 10.32 17.16
C ALA A 49 16.39 11.64 16.71
N SER A 50 17.10 12.35 15.83
CA SER A 50 16.71 13.67 15.33
C SER A 50 15.93 13.51 14.02
N ILE A 51 14.63 13.76 14.04
CA ILE A 51 13.80 13.78 12.83
C ILE A 51 14.20 15.01 11.99
N SER A 52 14.87 14.78 10.87
CA SER A 52 15.25 15.83 9.91
C SER A 52 14.23 15.88 8.78
N SER A 53 13.42 16.94 8.73
CA SER A 53 12.48 17.20 7.63
C SER A 53 13.16 18.11 6.59
N VAL A 54 13.17 17.68 5.33
CA VAL A 54 13.69 18.47 4.21
C VAL A 54 12.53 18.95 3.36
N ALA A 55 12.34 20.26 3.28
CA ALA A 55 11.34 20.87 2.40
C ALA A 55 11.95 21.14 1.01
N PHE A 56 11.31 20.61 -0.03
CA PHE A 56 11.67 20.93 -1.42
C PHE A 56 10.87 22.15 -1.89
N PRO A 57 11.51 23.12 -2.57
CA PRO A 57 10.80 24.27 -3.12
C PRO A 57 9.84 23.81 -4.22
N VAL A 58 8.57 24.16 -4.08
CA VAL A 58 7.53 23.92 -5.09
C VAL A 58 7.45 25.15 -6.01
N ALA A 59 7.43 24.90 -7.32
CA ALA A 59 7.22 25.95 -8.31
C ALA A 59 5.82 26.55 -8.20
N PRO A 60 5.64 27.86 -8.45
CA PRO A 60 4.33 28.49 -8.44
C PRO A 60 3.41 27.86 -9.50
N PRO A 61 2.08 27.83 -9.27
CA PRO A 61 1.12 27.27 -10.22
C PRO A 61 1.18 28.03 -11.56
N ALA A 62 0.92 27.31 -12.65
CA ALA A 62 0.87 27.90 -13.99
C ALA A 62 -0.24 28.98 -14.06
N PRO A 63 -0.03 30.06 -14.85
CA PRO A 63 -1.07 31.06 -15.07
C PRO A 63 -2.30 30.45 -15.74
N ALA A 64 -3.46 31.07 -15.51
CA ALA A 64 -4.71 30.63 -16.14
C ALA A 64 -4.60 30.69 -17.68
N ALA A 65 -5.01 29.62 -18.34
CA ALA A 65 -5.11 29.60 -19.79
C ALA A 65 -6.26 30.52 -20.23
N PHE A 66 -6.01 31.36 -21.23
CA PHE A 66 -7.08 32.09 -21.91
C PHE A 66 -7.79 31.15 -22.87
N SER A 67 -9.13 31.15 -22.85
CA SER A 67 -9.92 30.47 -23.86
C SER A 67 -9.67 31.13 -25.22
N ILE A 68 -9.00 30.43 -26.12
CA ILE A 68 -9.01 30.76 -27.54
C ILE A 68 -10.27 30.14 -28.13
N GLU A 69 -11.19 30.97 -28.60
CA GLU A 69 -12.33 30.50 -29.37
C GLU A 69 -11.82 30.03 -30.75
N ASP A 70 -12.17 28.80 -31.11
CA ASP A 70 -11.90 28.23 -32.43
C ASP A 70 -12.91 28.86 -33.41
N ARG A 71 -12.52 29.98 -34.05
CA ARG A 71 -13.35 30.61 -35.07
C ARG A 71 -13.18 29.84 -36.38
N GLU A 72 -14.28 29.41 -36.99
CA GLU A 72 -14.26 28.83 -38.33
C GLU A 72 -13.65 29.82 -39.34
N PRO A 73 -12.83 29.35 -40.29
CA PRO A 73 -12.25 30.20 -41.32
C PRO A 73 -13.38 30.83 -42.17
N GLU A 74 -13.29 32.13 -42.45
CA GLU A 74 -14.28 32.80 -43.28
C GLU A 74 -14.25 32.21 -44.69
N ASP A 75 -15.41 31.76 -45.17
CA ASP A 75 -15.60 31.29 -46.54
C ASP A 75 -15.26 32.44 -47.50
N ARG A 76 -14.08 32.37 -48.11
CA ARG A 76 -13.76 33.21 -49.27
C ARG A 76 -14.65 32.77 -50.42
N GLU A 77 -15.72 33.50 -50.67
CA GLU A 77 -16.44 33.47 -51.94
C GLU A 77 -15.41 33.64 -53.09
N PRO A 78 -15.38 32.73 -54.08
CA PRO A 78 -14.48 32.89 -55.21
C PRO A 78 -14.95 34.07 -56.08
N GLU A 79 -14.12 35.11 -56.17
CA GLU A 79 -14.25 36.11 -57.22
C GLU A 79 -13.83 35.50 -58.56
N GLY A 80 -14.78 35.36 -59.50
CA GLY A 80 -14.52 35.26 -60.94
C GLY A 80 -14.75 33.89 -61.57
#